data_AF-A0ABD6C2F0-F1
#
_entry.id   AF-A0ABD6C2F0-F1
#
_cell.length_a   1.000
_cell.length_b   1.000
_cell.length_c   1.000
_cell.angle_alpha   90.00
_cell.angle_beta   90.00
_cell.angle_gamma   90.00
#
_symmetry.space_group_name_H-M   'P 1'
#
loop_
_entity.id
_entity.type
_entity.pdbx_description
1 polymer ?
#
loop_
_entity_poly.entity_id
_entity_poly.type
_entity_poly.pdbx_seq_one_letter_code
_entity_poly.pdbx_strand_id
1 'polypeptide(L)'
;MGLSEVVDALERAEQLLEDGETGPAQDSLSWQRADDDADIQLGKACVMLGTCRQLRHGTNNYVSIVELSFNAIERSFQFYR
;
A
#
# COMPACT_ATOMS: atom_id res chain seq x y z
N MET A 1 -17.20 0.96 -9.54
CA MET A 1 -15.94 0.26 -9.77
C MET A 1 -16.24 -1.23 -9.76
N GLY A 2 -16.00 -1.92 -10.87
CA GLY A 2 -16.26 -3.36 -11.02
C GLY A 2 -15.10 -4.20 -10.50
N LEU A 3 -15.37 -5.43 -10.06
CA LEU A 3 -14.33 -6.37 -9.60
C LEU A 3 -13.23 -6.58 -10.66
N SER A 4 -13.59 -6.55 -11.95
CA SER A 4 -12.64 -6.67 -13.06
C SER A 4 -11.64 -5.52 -13.10
N GLU A 5 -12.09 -4.28 -12.89
CA GLU A 5 -11.21 -3.10 -12.89
C GLU A 5 -10.19 -3.16 -11.76
N VAL A 6 -10.56 -3.76 -10.63
CA VAL A 6 -9.67 -3.96 -9.48
C VAL A 6 -8.62 -5.04 -9.76
N VAL A 7 -9.01 -6.12 -10.44
CA VAL A 7 -8.09 -7.19 -10.83
C VAL A 7 -7.10 -6.69 -11.88
N ASP A 8 -7.56 -5.95 -12.88
CA ASP A 8 -6.70 -5.38 -13.92
C ASP A 8 -5.70 -4.38 -13.33
N ALA A 9 -6.14 -3.57 -12.36
CA ALA A 9 -5.26 -2.64 -11.65
C ALA A 9 -4.21 -3.36 -10.79
N LEU A 10 -4.58 -4.48 -10.17
CA LEU A 10 -3.66 -5.30 -9.38
C LEU A 10 -2.59 -5.95 -10.28
N GLU A 11 -3.00 -6.56 -11.38
CA GLU A 11 -2.09 -7.20 -12.34
C GLU A 11 -1.09 -6.17 -12.90
N ARG A 12 -1.55 -4.96 -13.21
CA ARG A 12 -0.69 -3.87 -13.66
C ARG A 12 0.31 -3.40 -12.60
N ALA A 13 -0.10 -3.35 -11.33
CA ALA A 13 0.78 -2.98 -10.23
C ALA A 13 1.86 -4.05 -9.96
N GLU A 14 1.49 -5.33 -10.08
CA GLU A 14 2.43 -6.45 -9.97
C GLU A 14 3.47 -6.42 -11.09
N GLN A 15 3.04 -6.13 -12.33
CA GLN A 15 3.95 -5.96 -13.47
C GLN A 15 4.99 -4.85 -13.23
N LEU A 16 4.56 -3.67 -12.75
CA LEU A 16 5.46 -2.55 -12.45
C LEU A 16 6.47 -2.86 -11.33
N LEU A 17 6.09 -3.73 -10.39
CA LEU A 17 6.95 -4.22 -9.33
C LEU A 17 8.00 -5.21 -9.87
N GLU A 18 7.61 -6.09 -10.78
CA GLU A 18 8.52 -7.03 -11.45
C GLU A 18 9.51 -6.30 -12.37
N ASP A 19 9.03 -5.28 -13.09
CA ASP A 19 9.83 -4.48 -14.03
C ASP A 19 10.72 -3.45 -13.33
N GLY A 20 10.61 -3.30 -12.00
CA GLY A 20 11.40 -2.35 -11.21
C GLY A 20 11.08 -0.87 -11.50
N GLU A 21 9.92 -0.60 -12.11
CA GLU A 21 9.46 0.74 -12.49
C GLU A 21 8.77 1.48 -11.33
N THR A 22 9.05 1.10 -10.08
CA THR A 22 8.41 1.68 -8.88
C THR A 22 8.97 3.03 -8.44
N GLY A 23 9.86 3.63 -9.24
CA GLY A 23 10.54 4.88 -8.89
C GLY A 23 11.50 4.75 -7.70
N PRO A 24 12.20 5.83 -7.32
CA PRO A 24 13.18 5.80 -6.23
C PRO A 24 12.50 5.56 -4.87
N ALA A 25 13.13 4.74 -4.03
CA ALA A 25 12.71 4.52 -2.65
C ALA A 25 12.78 5.85 -1.88
N GLN A 26 11.62 6.44 -1.58
CA GLN A 26 11.56 7.70 -0.84
C GLN A 26 11.79 7.46 0.66
N ASP A 27 12.57 8.35 1.27
CA ASP A 27 13.01 8.28 2.66
C ASP A 27 11.83 8.32 3.65
N SER A 28 11.80 7.35 4.57
CA SER A 28 10.59 6.82 5.22
C SER A 28 9.89 7.74 6.24
N LEU A 29 10.24 9.02 6.36
CA LEU A 29 9.80 9.84 7.50
C LEU A 29 9.35 11.29 7.18
N SER A 30 9.33 11.74 5.92
CA SER A 30 8.93 13.12 5.56
C SER A 30 7.40 13.35 5.44
N TRP A 31 6.59 12.29 5.44
CA TRP A 31 5.16 12.31 5.06
C TRP A 31 4.16 12.31 6.23
N GLN A 32 4.63 12.42 7.49
CA GLN A 32 3.77 12.38 8.67
C GLN A 32 2.92 13.65 8.93
N ARG A 33 3.00 14.69 8.08
CA ARG A 33 2.39 16.01 8.37
C ARG A 33 1.33 16.54 7.41
N ALA A 34 1.00 15.85 6.32
CA ALA A 34 0.01 16.34 5.38
C ALA A 34 -1.27 15.51 5.44
N ASP A 35 -2.34 16.20 5.80
CA ASP A 35 -3.69 15.66 6.05
C ASP A 35 -4.58 15.75 4.81
N ASP A 36 -4.05 16.11 3.63
CA ASP A 36 -4.90 16.45 2.48
C ASP A 36 -4.29 16.17 1.09
N ASP A 37 -3.43 15.16 0.96
CA ASP A 37 -3.05 14.64 -0.36
C ASP A 37 -3.47 13.18 -0.47
N ALA A 38 -4.37 12.89 -1.40
CA ALA A 38 -4.77 11.53 -1.75
C ALA A 38 -3.52 10.66 -1.99
N ASP A 39 -2.53 11.21 -2.72
CA ASP A 39 -1.24 10.55 -2.98
C ASP A 39 -0.48 10.16 -1.71
N ILE A 40 -0.63 10.94 -0.63
CA ILE A 40 -0.03 10.65 0.68
C ILE A 40 -0.76 9.50 1.37
N GLN A 41 -2.09 9.42 1.26
CA GLN A 41 -2.84 8.28 1.80
C GLN A 41 -2.54 6.98 1.03
N LEU A 42 -2.38 7.07 -0.29
CA LEU A 42 -1.96 5.95 -1.11
C LEU A 42 -0.52 5.51 -0.78
N GLY A 43 0.40 6.46 -0.59
CA GLY A 43 1.76 6.18 -0.12
C GLY A 43 1.79 5.47 1.24
N LYS A 44 0.96 5.92 2.20
CA LYS A 44 0.80 5.25 3.51
C LYS A 44 0.28 3.83 3.34
N ALA A 45 -0.72 3.60 2.49
CA ALA A 45 -1.24 2.26 2.23
C ALA A 45 -0.16 1.32 1.67
N CYS A 46 0.65 1.79 0.71
CA CYS A 46 1.76 1.02 0.14
C CYS A 46 2.83 0.63 1.18
N VAL A 47 3.21 1.56 2.07
CA VAL A 47 4.17 1.28 3.16
C VAL A 47 3.62 0.21 4.12
N MET A 48 2.33 0.28 4.43
CA MET A 48 1.68 -0.70 5.30
C MET A 48 1.65 -2.10 4.68
N LEU A 49 1.38 -2.21 3.38
CA LEU A 49 1.47 -3.49 2.66
C LEU A 49 2.90 -4.03 2.60
N GLY A 50 3.90 -3.16 2.46
CA GLY A 50 5.32 -3.53 2.58
C GLY A 50 5.65 -4.10 3.95
N THR A 51 5.13 -3.50 5.02
CA THR A 51 5.28 -3.98 6.40
C THR A 51 4.59 -5.34 6.60
N CYS A 52 3.42 -5.57 6.01
CA CYS A 52 2.78 -6.89 6.02
C CYS A 52 3.67 -7.98 5.42
N ARG A 53 4.39 -7.69 4.32
CA ARG A 53 5.35 -8.65 3.73
C ARG A 53 6.50 -8.95 4.68
N GLN A 54 7.05 -7.94 5.36
CA GLN A 54 8.12 -8.12 6.35
C GLN A 54 7.65 -8.95 7.55
N LEU A 55 6.46 -8.65 8.11
CA LEU A 55 5.89 -9.40 9.23
C LEU A 55 5.61 -10.86 8.87
N ARG A 56 5.14 -11.11 7.63
CA ARG A 56 4.92 -12.47 7.11
C ARG A 56 6.20 -13.29 7.04
N HIS A 57 7.35 -12.66 6.81
CA HIS A 57 8.64 -13.36 6.73
C HIS A 57 9.40 -13.39 8.06
N GLY A 58 9.19 -12.41 8.94
CA GLY A 58 9.95 -12.29 10.20
C GLY A 58 9.28 -12.92 11.42
N THR A 59 8.02 -12.57 11.69
CA THR A 59 7.37 -12.85 12.98
C THR A 59 6.15 -13.75 12.87
N ASN A 60 5.60 -13.89 11.66
CA ASN A 60 4.35 -14.62 11.39
C ASN A 60 3.18 -14.16 12.28
N ASN A 61 3.20 -12.89 12.71
CA ASN A 61 2.14 -12.30 13.51
C ASN A 61 0.95 -11.93 12.62
N TYR A 62 0.09 -12.92 12.37
CA TYR A 62 -1.07 -12.78 11.50
C TYR A 62 -2.10 -11.76 12.00
N VAL A 63 -2.20 -11.53 13.32
CA VAL A 63 -3.11 -10.52 13.88
C VAL A 63 -2.69 -9.13 13.40
N SER A 64 -1.42 -8.78 13.57
CA SER A 64 -0.90 -7.48 13.11
C SER A 64 -0.92 -7.35 11.59
N ILE A 65 -0.74 -8.44 10.84
CA ILE A 65 -0.87 -8.44 9.37
C ILE A 65 -2.31 -8.11 8.97
N VAL A 66 -3.32 -8.72 9.60
CA VAL A 66 -4.73 -8.47 9.31
C VAL A 66 -5.09 -7.02 9.62
N GLU A 67 -4.71 -6.51 10.79
CA GLU A 67 -4.98 -5.11 11.18
C GLU A 67 -4.32 -4.09 10.26
N LEU A 68 -3.03 -4.29 9.90
CA LEU A 68 -2.36 -3.40 8.95
C LEU A 68 -3.01 -3.45 7.57
N SER A 69 -3.46 -4.63 7.12
CA SER A 69 -4.07 -4.78 5.80
C SER A 69 -5.41 -4.05 5.71
N PHE A 70 -6.25 -4.15 6.75
CA PHE A 70 -7.51 -3.38 6.80
C PHE A 70 -7.27 -1.87 6.76
N ASN A 71 -6.25 -1.41 7.49
CA ASN A 71 -5.96 0.00 7.59
C ASN A 71 -5.33 0.54 6.28
N ALA A 72 -4.54 -0.27 5.57
CA ALA A 72 -4.08 0.04 4.22
C ALA A 72 -5.25 0.20 3.25
N ILE A 73 -6.20 -0.74 3.28
CA ILE A 73 -7.42 -0.71 2.44
C ILE A 73 -8.25 0.55 2.71
N GLU A 74 -8.46 0.90 3.98
CA GLU A 74 -9.22 2.10 4.37
C GLU A 74 -8.57 3.38 3.80
N ARG A 75 -7.24 3.49 3.89
CA ARG A 75 -6.49 4.62 3.32
C ARG A 75 -6.48 4.64 1.79
N SER A 76 -6.48 3.47 1.14
CA SER A 76 -6.67 3.37 -0.31
C SER A 76 -8.04 3.88 -0.75
N PHE A 77 -9.09 3.69 0.05
CA PHE A 77 -10.40 4.28 -0.25
C PHE A 77 -10.46 5.79 -0.05
N GLN A 78 -9.68 6.33 0.89
CA GLN A 78 -9.54 7.78 1.09
C GLN A 78 -8.84 8.47 -0.09
N PHE A 79 -8.06 7.74 -0.90
CA PHE A 79 -7.51 8.25 -2.17
C PHE A 79 -8.57 8.48 -3.25
N TYR A 80 -9.61 7.64 -3.29
CA TYR A 80 -10.65 7.69 -4.34
C TYR A 80 -11.82 8.63 -4.02
N ARG A 81 -11.73 9.42 -2.95
CA ARG A 81 -12.80 10.27 -2.45
C ARG A 81 -12.41 11.74 -2.45
#